data_AF-A0A969GZD1-F1
#
_entry.id   AF-A0A969GZD1-F1
#
_cell.length_a   1.000
_cell.length_b   1.000
_cell.length_c   1.000
_cell.angle_alpha   90.00
_cell.angle_beta   90.00
_cell.angle_gamma   90.00
#
_symmetry.space_group_name_H-M   'P 1'
#
loop_
_entity.id
_entity.type
_entity.pdbx_description
1 polymer ?
#
loop_
_entity_poly.entity_id
_entity_poly.type
_entity_poly.pdbx_seq_one_letter_code
_entity_poly.pdbx_strand_id
1 'polypeptide(L)'
;RVMNSLIELGALAPTGDTGPVRRSIQYMLDNFMDKPFEAQSVSAISDDLYEVAFDQPFRFPATFTFVMRAFSTLEGVGKGLDPDFNFMEVAKPFAMQLMNTGNGSDSNGLLSELGRQAAQVSTTALGLPRRIEDTIDKLERGDLRIRVRSTETDRVLRRISGVNMGTNYTLLAGAFTLSATILFVNGYSWIAAIVAIPAAIAAFAFVRLILRLDRYERMF
;
A
#
# COMPACT_ATOMS: atom_id res chain seq x y z
N ARG A 1 -0.04 -31.35 16.78
CA ARG A 1 -0.46 -31.39 15.36
C ARG A 1 -1.55 -30.34 15.10
N VAL A 2 -2.74 -30.46 15.71
CA VAL A 2 -3.83 -29.46 15.56
C VAL A 2 -3.39 -28.01 15.80
N MET A 3 -2.65 -27.74 16.89
CA MET A 3 -2.13 -26.40 17.18
C MET A 3 -1.26 -25.82 16.05
N ASN A 4 -0.36 -26.62 15.46
CA ASN A 4 0.50 -26.16 14.36
C ASN A 4 -0.33 -25.87 13.11
N SER A 5 -1.33 -26.72 12.82
CA SER A 5 -2.25 -26.49 11.70
C SER A 5 -3.09 -25.22 11.88
N LEU A 6 -3.48 -24.87 13.11
CA LEU A 6 -4.19 -23.61 13.40
C LEU A 6 -3.28 -22.38 13.25
N ILE A 7 -1.99 -22.51 13.57
CA ILE A 7 -0.99 -21.46 13.33
C ILE A 7 -0.74 -21.30 11.83
N GLU A 8 -0.57 -22.40 11.09
CA GLU A 8 -0.39 -22.41 9.63
C GLU A 8 -1.60 -21.84 8.90
N LEU A 9 -2.81 -22.10 9.41
CA LEU A 9 -4.05 -21.50 8.91
C LEU A 9 -4.14 -19.99 9.19
N GLY A 10 -3.31 -19.46 10.09
CA GLY A 10 -3.40 -18.07 10.56
C GLY A 10 -4.55 -17.86 11.56
N ALA A 11 -5.19 -18.93 12.01
CA ALA A 11 -6.27 -18.90 13.00
C ALA A 11 -5.75 -18.64 14.43
N LEU A 12 -4.46 -18.93 14.69
CA LEU A 12 -3.80 -18.70 15.96
C LEU A 12 -2.55 -17.83 15.79
N ALA A 13 -2.43 -16.77 16.59
CA ALA A 13 -1.19 -16.00 16.67
C ALA A 13 -0.11 -16.81 17.42
N PRO A 14 1.16 -16.80 16.95
CA PRO A 14 2.24 -17.45 17.68
C PRO A 14 2.54 -16.68 18.97
N THR A 15 2.07 -17.21 20.11
CA THR A 15 2.32 -16.70 21.47
C THR A 15 3.36 -17.54 22.20
N GLY A 16 4.12 -16.89 23.10
CA GLY A 16 5.22 -17.53 23.83
C GLY A 16 4.77 -18.66 24.76
N ASP A 17 3.73 -18.43 25.58
CA ASP A 17 3.13 -19.48 26.42
C ASP A 17 1.94 -20.12 25.70
N THR A 18 2.15 -21.33 25.18
CA THR A 18 1.13 -22.12 24.48
C THR A 18 0.29 -22.99 25.42
N GLY A 19 0.62 -23.06 26.71
CA GLY A 19 -0.04 -23.93 27.70
C GLY A 19 -1.53 -23.64 27.88
N PRO A 20 -1.95 -22.38 28.09
CA PRO A 20 -3.36 -22.00 28.18
C PRO A 20 -4.12 -22.27 26.88
N VAL A 21 -3.56 -21.87 25.74
CA VAL A 21 -4.15 -22.06 24.41
C VAL A 21 -4.38 -23.54 24.11
N ARG A 22 -3.39 -24.39 24.42
CA ARG A 22 -3.50 -25.84 24.21
C ARG A 22 -4.65 -26.44 25.00
N ARG A 23 -4.89 -25.97 26.24
CA ARG A 23 -6.03 -26.42 27.06
C ARG A 23 -7.36 -25.98 26.46
N SER A 24 -7.46 -24.74 25.97
CA SER A 24 -8.67 -24.27 25.27
C SER A 24 -8.96 -25.07 24.00
N ILE A 25 -7.94 -25.34 23.17
CA ILE A 25 -8.08 -26.18 21.97
C ILE A 25 -8.55 -27.57 22.35
N GLN A 26 -7.93 -28.18 23.37
CA GLN A 26 -8.30 -29.53 23.79
C GLN A 26 -9.75 -29.58 24.30
N TYR A 27 -10.15 -28.61 25.12
CA TYR A 27 -11.53 -28.49 25.60
C TYR A 27 -12.53 -28.36 24.45
N MET A 28 -12.22 -27.58 23.43
CA MET A 28 -13.05 -27.46 22.23
C MET A 28 -13.12 -28.78 21.48
N LEU A 29 -11.98 -29.42 21.22
CA LEU A 29 -11.95 -30.71 20.53
C LEU A 29 -12.78 -31.76 21.27
N ASP A 30 -12.68 -31.83 22.59
CA ASP A 30 -13.45 -32.77 23.40
C ASP A 30 -14.96 -32.46 23.29
N ASN A 31 -15.35 -31.18 23.42
CA ASN A 31 -16.76 -30.77 23.32
C ASN A 31 -17.37 -30.91 21.92
N PHE A 32 -16.56 -30.81 20.85
CA PHE A 32 -17.01 -30.98 19.46
C PHE A 32 -16.98 -32.44 19.01
N MET A 33 -15.97 -33.22 19.41
CA MET A 33 -15.79 -34.62 18.97
C MET A 33 -16.67 -35.61 19.73
N ASP A 34 -17.12 -35.29 20.94
CA ASP A 34 -18.02 -36.15 21.72
C ASP A 34 -19.48 -36.13 21.22
N LYS A 35 -19.84 -35.20 20.32
CA LYS A 35 -21.16 -35.14 19.70
C LYS A 35 -21.18 -36.03 18.44
N PRO A 36 -22.26 -36.80 18.20
CA PRO A 36 -22.40 -37.53 16.93
C PRO A 36 -22.32 -36.54 15.78
N PHE A 37 -21.39 -36.77 14.85
CA PHE A 37 -21.17 -35.92 13.68
C PHE A 37 -22.45 -35.78 12.84
N GLU A 38 -23.29 -36.81 12.84
CA GLU A 38 -24.61 -36.85 12.18
C GLU A 38 -25.67 -35.97 12.88
N ALA A 39 -25.47 -35.55 14.13
CA ALA A 39 -26.47 -34.76 14.86
C ALA A 39 -26.27 -33.24 14.71
N GLN A 40 -25.28 -32.79 13.94
CA GLN A 40 -24.87 -31.38 13.88
C GLN A 40 -25.12 -30.76 12.50
N SER A 41 -25.71 -29.57 12.49
CA SER A 41 -25.76 -28.73 11.28
C SER A 41 -24.46 -27.95 11.12
N VAL A 42 -24.15 -27.57 9.88
CA VAL A 42 -22.99 -26.71 9.58
C VAL A 42 -23.15 -25.38 10.31
N SER A 43 -24.38 -24.87 10.38
CA SER A 43 -24.69 -23.59 11.02
C SER A 43 -24.44 -23.63 12.53
N ALA A 44 -24.83 -24.71 13.22
CA ALA A 44 -24.53 -24.86 14.64
C ALA A 44 -23.03 -24.93 14.92
N ILE A 45 -22.27 -25.62 14.07
CA ILE A 45 -20.81 -25.70 14.19
C ILE A 45 -20.18 -24.33 13.93
N SER A 46 -20.64 -23.56 12.94
CA SER A 46 -20.12 -22.20 12.74
C SER A 46 -20.36 -21.31 13.95
N ASP A 47 -21.55 -21.36 14.54
CA ASP A 47 -21.92 -20.52 15.67
C ASP A 47 -21.08 -20.87 16.90
N ASP A 48 -20.94 -22.16 17.21
CA ASP A 48 -20.09 -22.64 18.30
C ASP A 48 -18.61 -22.24 18.07
N LEU A 49 -18.11 -22.29 16.83
CA LEU A 49 -16.74 -21.85 16.49
C LEU A 49 -16.55 -20.33 16.62
N TYR A 50 -17.57 -19.54 16.28
CA TYR A 50 -17.51 -18.08 16.44
C TYR A 50 -17.54 -17.66 17.91
N GLU A 51 -18.36 -18.30 18.74
CA GLU A 51 -18.42 -18.06 20.19
C GLU A 51 -17.06 -18.33 20.84
N VAL A 52 -16.44 -19.45 20.45
CA VAL A 52 -15.09 -19.85 20.82
C VAL A 52 -14.02 -18.81 20.43
N ALA A 53 -14.17 -18.16 19.27
CA ALA A 53 -13.20 -17.18 18.80
C ALA A 53 -13.31 -15.83 19.51
N PHE A 54 -14.48 -15.51 20.07
CA PHE A 54 -14.73 -14.21 20.69
C PHE A 54 -14.00 -14.02 22.01
N ASP A 55 -13.80 -15.09 22.78
CA ASP A 55 -13.22 -15.05 24.14
C ASP A 55 -11.77 -15.57 24.25
N GLN A 56 -11.13 -15.88 23.11
CA GLN A 56 -9.81 -16.54 23.06
C GLN A 56 -8.91 -15.86 22.01
N PRO A 57 -7.58 -16.10 21.99
CA PRO A 57 -6.67 -15.49 21.01
C PRO A 57 -6.86 -16.01 19.57
N PHE A 58 -7.99 -16.64 19.24
CA PHE A 58 -8.27 -17.12 17.90
C PHE A 58 -8.72 -15.97 17.00
N ARG A 59 -8.20 -15.95 15.78
CA ARG A 59 -8.62 -15.02 14.73
C ARG A 59 -8.81 -15.80 13.45
N PHE A 60 -10.02 -16.27 13.20
CA PHE A 60 -10.29 -16.98 11.96
C PHE A 60 -10.06 -16.06 10.74
N PRO A 61 -9.30 -16.50 9.73
CA PRO A 61 -9.13 -15.74 8.50
C PRO A 61 -10.47 -15.54 7.78
N ALA A 62 -10.60 -14.45 7.03
CA ALA A 62 -11.80 -14.18 6.22
C ALA A 62 -12.13 -15.31 5.23
N THR A 63 -11.12 -16.04 4.77
CA THR A 63 -11.29 -17.23 3.91
C THR A 63 -12.10 -18.33 4.58
N PHE A 64 -11.98 -18.50 5.90
CA PHE A 64 -12.77 -19.48 6.65
C PHE A 64 -14.26 -19.15 6.64
N THR A 65 -14.62 -17.87 6.81
CA THR A 65 -16.01 -17.40 6.73
C THR A 65 -16.63 -17.72 5.36
N PHE A 66 -15.89 -17.59 4.27
CA PHE A 66 -16.39 -17.94 2.94
C PHE A 66 -16.68 -19.45 2.81
N VAL A 67 -15.83 -20.30 3.41
CA VAL A 67 -16.05 -21.76 3.42
C VAL A 67 -17.29 -22.12 4.22
N MET A 68 -17.45 -21.57 5.44
CA MET A 68 -18.65 -21.81 6.25
C MET A 68 -19.92 -21.35 5.53
N ARG A 69 -19.88 -20.16 4.90
CA ARG A 69 -21.02 -19.68 4.10
C ARG A 69 -21.37 -20.64 2.96
N ALA A 70 -20.38 -21.19 2.26
CA ALA A 70 -20.62 -22.14 1.18
C ALA A 70 -21.29 -23.41 1.70
N PHE A 71 -20.81 -23.97 2.81
CA PHE A 71 -21.42 -25.14 3.42
C PHE A 71 -22.83 -24.88 3.95
N SER A 72 -23.08 -23.75 4.63
CA SER A 72 -24.43 -23.37 5.06
C SER A 72 -25.38 -23.18 3.88
N THR A 73 -24.89 -22.65 2.76
CA THR A 73 -25.69 -22.52 1.53
C THR A 73 -26.02 -23.89 0.95
N LEU A 74 -25.06 -24.82 0.91
CA LEU A 74 -25.28 -26.19 0.43
C LEU A 74 -26.27 -26.95 1.33
N GLU A 75 -26.13 -26.83 2.66
CA GLU A 75 -27.08 -27.41 3.60
C GLU A 75 -28.48 -26.83 3.40
N GLY A 76 -28.60 -25.50 3.22
CA GLY A 76 -29.87 -24.83 2.97
C GLY A 76 -30.54 -25.27 1.66
N VAL A 77 -29.76 -25.42 0.57
CA VAL A 77 -30.27 -25.94 -0.71
C VAL A 77 -30.70 -27.41 -0.56
N GLY A 78 -29.91 -28.23 0.13
CA GLY A 78 -30.24 -29.63 0.38
C GLY A 78 -31.53 -29.78 1.16
N LYS A 79 -31.68 -29.04 2.27
CA LYS A 79 -32.92 -29.00 3.08
C LYS A 79 -34.12 -28.41 2.33
N GLY A 80 -33.87 -27.55 1.34
CA GLY A 80 -34.91 -27.05 0.45
C GLY A 80 -35.48 -28.12 -0.50
N LEU A 81 -34.71 -29.17 -0.79
CA LEU A 81 -35.13 -30.28 -1.65
C LEU A 81 -35.66 -31.48 -0.84
N ASP A 82 -35.00 -31.78 0.28
CA ASP A 82 -35.34 -32.88 1.19
C ASP A 82 -35.26 -32.36 2.64
N PRO A 83 -36.39 -32.22 3.37
CA PRO A 83 -36.41 -31.71 4.73
C PRO A 83 -35.56 -32.51 5.73
N ASP A 84 -35.38 -33.81 5.49
CA ASP A 84 -34.60 -34.72 6.34
C ASP A 84 -33.12 -34.76 5.92
N PHE A 85 -32.72 -33.95 4.93
CA PHE A 85 -31.35 -33.90 4.42
C PHE A 85 -30.34 -33.50 5.51
N ASN A 86 -29.31 -34.34 5.65
CA ASN A 86 -28.18 -34.10 6.53
C ASN A 86 -26.89 -33.93 5.74
N PHE A 87 -26.43 -32.68 5.62
CA PHE A 87 -25.17 -32.36 4.92
C PHE A 87 -23.99 -33.15 5.51
N MET A 88 -23.98 -33.35 6.83
CA MET A 88 -22.84 -33.95 7.52
C MET A 88 -22.72 -35.45 7.26
N GLU A 89 -23.85 -36.14 7.14
CA GLU A 89 -23.90 -37.55 6.74
C GLU A 89 -23.33 -37.75 5.33
N VAL A 90 -23.70 -36.87 4.39
CA VAL A 90 -23.22 -36.90 3.00
C VAL A 90 -21.74 -36.53 2.90
N ALA A 91 -21.27 -35.59 3.74
CA ALA A 91 -19.89 -35.13 3.75
C ALA A 91 -18.92 -36.13 4.40
N LYS A 92 -19.41 -36.99 5.32
CA LYS A 92 -18.62 -37.97 6.08
C LYS A 92 -17.65 -38.81 5.23
N PRO A 93 -18.05 -39.48 4.14
CA PRO A 93 -17.12 -40.27 3.32
C PRO A 93 -16.00 -39.42 2.69
N PHE A 94 -16.30 -38.18 2.29
CA PHE A 94 -15.31 -37.26 1.73
C PHE A 94 -14.33 -36.76 2.80
N ALA A 95 -14.83 -36.45 4.00
CA ALA A 95 -14.00 -36.09 5.14
C ALA A 95 -13.04 -37.23 5.52
N MET A 96 -13.54 -38.47 5.57
CA MET A 96 -12.72 -39.67 5.81
C MET A 96 -11.67 -39.87 4.71
N GLN A 97 -12.03 -39.63 3.45
CA GLN A 97 -11.08 -39.69 2.34
C GLN A 97 -9.99 -38.63 2.47
N LEU A 98 -10.34 -37.39 2.82
CA LEU A 98 -9.38 -36.31 3.09
C LEU A 98 -8.44 -36.63 4.25
N MET A 99 -8.96 -37.20 5.34
CA MET A 99 -8.15 -37.62 6.49
C MET A 99 -7.17 -38.74 6.11
N ASN A 100 -7.61 -39.69 5.28
CA ASN A 100 -6.79 -40.82 4.84
C ASN A 100 -5.76 -40.42 3.78
N THR A 101 -6.14 -39.57 2.82
CA THR A 101 -5.23 -39.01 1.80
C THR A 101 -4.24 -38.03 2.42
N GLY A 102 -4.63 -37.28 3.45
CA GLY A 102 -3.73 -36.42 4.23
C GLY A 102 -2.69 -37.19 5.05
N ASN A 103 -2.91 -38.48 5.32
CA ASN A 103 -2.00 -39.34 6.08
C ASN A 103 -1.03 -40.16 5.21
N GLY A 104 -1.32 -40.34 3.92
CA GLY A 104 -0.50 -41.14 3.01
C GLY A 104 0.31 -40.27 2.07
N SER A 105 1.59 -40.04 2.40
CA SER A 105 2.77 -39.73 1.54
C SER A 105 2.69 -38.79 0.30
N ASP A 106 1.52 -38.32 -0.12
CA ASP A 106 1.24 -37.60 -1.37
C ASP A 106 0.51 -36.26 -1.12
N SER A 107 0.52 -35.76 0.12
CA SER A 107 0.15 -34.37 0.46
C SER A 107 1.11 -33.32 -0.13
N ASN A 108 2.07 -33.75 -0.96
CA ASN A 108 2.99 -32.94 -1.73
C ASN A 108 2.33 -32.18 -2.89
N GLY A 109 1.04 -32.31 -3.15
CA GLY A 109 0.36 -31.50 -4.18
C GLY A 109 -0.02 -30.11 -3.66
N LEU A 110 -1.14 -30.05 -2.93
CA LEU A 110 -1.74 -28.79 -2.46
C LEU A 110 -0.91 -28.07 -1.39
N LEU A 111 -0.35 -28.82 -0.44
CA LEU A 111 0.46 -28.27 0.65
C LEU A 111 1.85 -27.83 0.17
N SER A 112 2.42 -28.50 -0.84
CA SER A 112 3.68 -28.04 -1.44
C SER A 112 3.48 -26.82 -2.34
N GLU A 113 2.34 -26.71 -3.04
CA GLU A 113 2.04 -25.55 -3.88
C GLU A 113 1.82 -24.29 -3.02
N LEU A 114 1.07 -24.43 -1.92
CA LEU A 114 0.89 -23.38 -0.92
C LEU A 114 2.21 -23.09 -0.17
N GLY A 115 2.99 -24.12 0.15
CA GLY A 115 4.33 -23.99 0.73
C GLY A 115 5.31 -23.27 -0.19
N ARG A 116 5.27 -23.51 -1.51
CA ARG A 116 6.06 -22.78 -2.50
C ARG A 116 5.63 -21.33 -2.61
N GLN A 117 4.33 -21.06 -2.66
CA GLN A 117 3.82 -19.68 -2.68
C GLN A 117 4.18 -18.93 -1.39
N ALA A 118 4.02 -19.57 -0.23
CA ALA A 118 4.41 -19.02 1.06
C ALA A 118 5.94 -18.83 1.17
N ALA A 119 6.76 -19.75 0.64
CA ALA A 119 8.21 -19.62 0.58
C ALA A 119 8.64 -18.50 -0.37
N GLN A 120 7.91 -18.25 -1.46
CA GLN A 120 8.21 -17.17 -2.39
C GLN A 120 7.82 -15.78 -1.83
N VAL A 121 6.74 -15.72 -1.05
CA VAL A 121 6.37 -14.53 -0.27
C VAL A 121 7.31 -14.33 0.93
N SER A 122 7.71 -15.42 1.60
CA SER A 122 8.64 -15.43 2.73
C SER A 122 10.07 -15.08 2.33
N THR A 123 10.59 -15.53 1.19
CA THR A 123 11.91 -15.12 0.68
C THR A 123 11.94 -13.65 0.28
N THR A 124 10.79 -13.07 -0.08
CA THR A 124 10.66 -11.62 -0.28
C THR A 124 10.72 -10.89 1.05
N ALA A 125 10.04 -11.38 2.09
CA ALA A 125 10.07 -10.81 3.45
C ALA A 125 11.40 -11.03 4.20
N LEU A 126 12.05 -12.18 4.04
CA LEU A 126 13.36 -12.55 4.59
C LEU A 126 14.53 -11.91 3.82
N GLY A 127 14.29 -11.42 2.60
CA GLY A 127 15.23 -10.59 1.85
C GLY A 127 15.19 -9.11 2.21
N LEU A 128 14.16 -8.65 2.94
CA LEU A 128 14.03 -7.25 3.38
C LEU A 128 15.10 -6.84 4.42
N PRO A 129 15.42 -7.64 5.47
CA PRO A 129 16.43 -7.27 6.46
C PRO A 129 17.78 -6.94 5.82
N ARG A 130 18.22 -7.79 4.89
CA ARG A 130 19.52 -7.64 4.20
C ARG A 130 19.56 -6.42 3.29
N ARG A 131 18.44 -6.09 2.62
CA ARG A 131 18.32 -4.87 1.80
C ARG A 131 18.30 -3.61 2.65
N ILE A 132 17.74 -3.68 3.86
CA ILE A 132 17.75 -2.59 4.83
C ILE A 132 19.17 -2.39 5.34
N GLU A 133 19.87 -3.45 5.73
CA GLU A 133 21.29 -3.41 6.12
C GLU A 133 22.17 -2.82 5.01
N ASP A 134 22.06 -3.30 3.77
CA ASP A 134 22.81 -2.75 2.63
C ASP A 134 22.53 -1.26 2.40
N THR A 135 21.33 -0.78 2.74
CA THR A 135 20.94 0.63 2.61
C THR A 135 21.45 1.46 3.78
N ILE A 136 21.39 0.93 5.01
CA ILE A 136 21.95 1.56 6.21
C ILE A 136 23.46 1.66 6.08
N ASP A 137 24.13 0.60 5.64
CA ASP A 137 25.56 0.59 5.36
C ASP A 137 25.97 1.63 4.30
N LYS A 138 25.16 1.82 3.26
CA LYS A 138 25.39 2.87 2.24
C LYS A 138 25.13 4.27 2.78
N LEU A 139 24.22 4.40 3.75
CA LEU A 139 23.94 5.65 4.44
C LEU A 139 25.09 6.02 5.40
N GLU A 140 25.60 5.05 6.16
CA GLU A 140 26.74 5.21 7.09
C GLU A 140 28.03 5.53 6.34
N ARG A 141 28.27 4.86 5.20
CA ARG A 141 29.41 5.15 4.31
C ARG A 141 29.27 6.46 3.53
N GLY A 142 28.11 7.11 3.57
CA GLY A 142 27.84 8.34 2.81
C GLY A 142 27.72 8.15 1.29
N ASP A 143 27.66 6.92 0.81
CA ASP A 143 27.59 6.57 -0.61
C ASP A 143 26.17 6.69 -1.19
N LEU A 144 25.19 7.05 -0.35
CA LEU A 144 23.80 7.25 -0.76
C LEU A 144 23.65 8.51 -1.63
N ARG A 145 23.79 8.36 -2.95
CA ARG A 145 23.53 9.43 -3.92
C ARG A 145 22.03 9.59 -4.17
N ILE A 146 21.37 10.43 -3.38
CA ILE A 146 19.97 10.81 -3.62
C ILE A 146 19.89 11.68 -4.87
N ARG A 147 19.49 11.08 -6.00
CA ARG A 147 19.22 11.82 -7.24
C ARG A 147 17.81 12.39 -7.18
N VAL A 148 17.63 13.51 -6.47
CA VAL A 148 16.37 14.24 -6.48
C VAL A 148 16.20 14.88 -7.86
N ARG A 149 15.50 14.22 -8.78
CA ARG A 149 14.93 14.89 -9.97
C ARG A 149 13.68 15.63 -9.52
N SER A 150 13.88 16.72 -8.80
CA SER A 150 12.80 17.60 -8.39
C SER A 150 12.40 18.44 -9.59
N THR A 151 11.36 18.01 -10.30
CA THR A 151 10.71 18.85 -11.31
C THR A 151 10.28 20.20 -10.70
N GLU A 152 10.00 20.23 -9.39
CA GLU A 152 9.70 21.44 -8.63
C GLU A 152 10.93 22.35 -8.48
N THR A 153 12.13 21.81 -8.28
CA THR A 153 13.36 22.61 -8.18
C THR A 153 13.69 23.23 -9.52
N ASP A 154 13.53 22.50 -10.62
CA ASP A 154 13.69 23.05 -11.97
C ASP A 154 12.64 24.14 -12.27
N ARG A 155 11.39 23.97 -11.81
CA ARG A 155 10.34 25.00 -11.93
C ARG A 155 10.68 26.25 -11.13
N VAL A 156 11.11 26.10 -9.88
CA VAL A 156 11.48 27.22 -9.01
C VAL A 156 12.71 27.94 -9.55
N LEU A 157 13.74 27.23 -10.02
CA LEU A 157 14.92 27.83 -10.63
C LEU A 157 14.57 28.62 -11.90
N ARG A 158 13.69 28.09 -12.76
CA ARG A 158 13.20 28.82 -13.95
C ARG A 158 12.41 30.06 -13.56
N ARG A 159 11.57 30.00 -12.51
CA ARG A 159 10.84 31.15 -11.99
C ARG A 159 11.77 32.22 -11.43
N ILE A 160 12.76 31.81 -10.63
CA ILE A 160 13.80 32.70 -10.08
C ILE A 160 14.58 33.37 -11.21
N SER A 161 15.00 32.60 -12.23
CA SER A 161 15.71 33.16 -13.40
C SER A 161 14.86 34.18 -14.16
N GLY A 162 13.56 33.90 -14.36
CA GLY A 162 12.61 34.83 -14.97
C GLY A 162 12.42 36.12 -14.17
N VAL A 163 12.26 36.00 -12.84
CA VAL A 163 12.16 37.16 -11.93
C VAL A 163 13.45 37.97 -11.92
N ASN A 164 14.62 37.33 -11.88
CA ASN A 164 15.91 38.01 -11.87
C ASN A 164 16.14 38.82 -13.16
N MET A 165 15.78 38.24 -14.31
CA MET A 165 15.81 38.95 -15.60
C MET A 165 14.85 40.14 -15.61
N GLY A 166 13.66 39.98 -15.03
CA GLY A 166 12.68 41.07 -14.86
C GLY A 166 13.24 42.21 -14.02
N THR A 167 13.83 41.90 -12.87
CA THR A 167 14.47 42.89 -11.99
C THR A 167 15.56 43.68 -12.71
N ASN A 168 16.41 43.01 -13.49
CA ASN A 168 17.46 43.68 -14.26
C ASN A 168 16.90 44.64 -15.32
N TYR A 169 15.85 44.25 -16.06
CA TYR A 169 15.23 45.14 -17.03
C TYR A 169 14.51 46.33 -16.39
N THR A 170 13.82 46.13 -15.26
CA THR A 170 13.21 47.23 -14.50
C THR A 170 14.25 48.23 -14.02
N LEU A 171 15.39 47.74 -13.51
CA LEU A 171 16.48 48.58 -13.03
C LEU A 171 17.10 49.40 -14.18
N LEU A 172 17.39 48.76 -15.31
CA LEU A 172 17.94 49.44 -16.49
C LEU A 172 16.96 50.46 -17.07
N ALA A 173 15.69 50.09 -17.24
CA ALA A 173 14.67 50.99 -17.75
C ALA A 173 14.50 52.20 -16.82
N GLY A 174 14.44 51.98 -15.51
CA GLY A 174 14.37 53.05 -14.51
C GLY A 174 15.60 53.97 -14.53
N ALA A 175 16.80 53.41 -14.54
CA ALA A 175 18.05 54.17 -14.56
C ALA A 175 18.19 55.02 -15.83
N PHE A 176 17.91 54.45 -17.01
CA PHE A 176 17.97 55.21 -18.27
C PHE A 176 16.85 56.25 -18.37
N THR A 177 15.66 55.96 -17.85
CA THR A 177 14.55 56.94 -17.82
C THR A 177 14.90 58.12 -16.92
N LEU A 178 15.44 57.87 -15.72
CA LEU A 178 15.91 58.93 -14.82
C LEU A 178 17.05 59.74 -15.45
N SER A 179 18.03 59.07 -16.05
CA SER A 179 19.15 59.72 -16.74
C SER A 179 18.67 60.61 -17.90
N ALA A 180 17.78 60.10 -18.75
CA ALA A 180 17.19 60.86 -19.86
C ALA A 180 16.37 62.07 -19.35
N THR A 181 15.63 61.90 -18.26
CA THR A 181 14.85 62.98 -17.63
C THR A 181 15.75 64.09 -17.12
N ILE A 182 16.83 63.75 -16.40
CA ILE A 182 17.80 64.73 -15.89
C ILE A 182 18.48 65.48 -17.04
N LEU A 183 18.91 64.78 -18.09
CA LEU A 183 19.55 65.39 -19.27
C LEU A 183 18.60 66.33 -20.01
N PHE A 184 17.32 65.96 -20.11
CA PHE A 184 16.29 66.79 -20.74
C PHE A 184 16.06 68.09 -19.96
N VAL A 185 15.94 68.00 -18.63
CA VAL A 185 15.76 69.17 -17.74
C VAL A 185 16.96 70.12 -17.79
N ASN A 186 18.18 69.60 -17.97
CA ASN A 186 19.41 70.40 -18.08
C ASN A 186 19.64 71.01 -19.48
N GLY A 187 18.68 70.93 -20.40
CA GLY A 187 18.76 71.54 -21.73
C GLY A 187 19.57 70.76 -22.76
N TYR A 188 20.07 69.56 -22.44
CA TYR A 188 20.78 68.67 -23.37
C TYR A 188 19.81 67.75 -24.12
N SER A 189 18.82 68.33 -24.80
CA SER A 189 17.70 67.59 -25.42
C SER A 189 18.14 66.52 -26.44
N TRP A 190 19.22 66.78 -27.18
CA TRP A 190 19.78 65.81 -28.14
C TRP A 190 20.38 64.58 -27.45
N ILE A 191 21.12 64.78 -26.36
CA ILE A 191 21.74 63.69 -25.60
C ILE A 191 20.67 62.90 -24.84
N ALA A 192 19.65 63.59 -24.32
CA ALA A 192 18.48 62.96 -23.72
C ALA A 192 17.75 62.03 -24.70
N ALA A 193 17.59 62.44 -25.96
CA ALA A 193 16.96 61.61 -27.00
C ALA A 193 17.77 60.33 -27.29
N ILE A 194 19.10 60.41 -27.29
CA ILE A 194 19.97 59.23 -27.48
C ILE A 194 19.84 58.26 -26.30
N VAL A 195 19.76 58.75 -25.07
CA VAL A 195 19.61 57.91 -23.85
C VAL A 195 18.19 57.36 -23.70
N ALA A 196 17.18 58.02 -24.28
CA ALA A 196 15.80 57.53 -24.29
C ALA A 196 15.63 56.25 -25.14
N ILE A 197 16.46 56.04 -26.16
CA ILE A 197 16.41 54.85 -27.02
C ILE A 197 16.69 53.55 -26.23
N PRO A 198 17.81 53.40 -25.49
CA PRO A 198 18.04 52.22 -24.66
C PRO A 198 17.02 52.08 -23.53
N ALA A 199 16.47 53.19 -23.00
CA ALA A 199 15.37 53.14 -22.03
C ALA A 199 14.12 52.46 -22.62
N ALA A 200 13.73 52.85 -23.84
CA ALA A 200 12.59 52.28 -24.54
C ALA A 200 12.82 50.80 -24.89
N ILE A 201 14.04 50.42 -25.30
CA ILE A 201 14.41 49.03 -25.59
C ILE A 201 14.31 48.17 -24.31
N ALA A 202 14.84 48.65 -23.18
CA ALA A 202 14.77 47.95 -21.91
C ALA A 202 13.32 47.80 -21.42
N ALA A 203 12.50 48.85 -21.54
CA ALA A 203 11.08 48.80 -21.20
C ALA A 203 10.30 47.82 -22.10
N PHE A 204 10.57 47.79 -23.40
CA PHE A 204 9.96 46.84 -24.32
C PHE A 204 10.36 45.39 -23.99
N ALA A 205 11.63 45.15 -23.68
CA ALA A 205 12.13 43.85 -23.26
C ALA A 205 11.46 43.37 -21.96
N PHE A 206 11.24 44.28 -21.01
CA PHE A 206 10.51 44.00 -19.76
C PHE A 206 9.06 43.58 -20.01
N VAL A 207 8.31 44.34 -20.82
CA VAL A 207 6.92 44.01 -21.18
C VAL A 207 6.83 42.66 -21.89
N ARG A 208 7.75 42.40 -22.83
CA ARG A 208 7.81 41.12 -23.54
C ARG A 208 8.10 39.94 -22.60
N LEU A 209 8.94 40.15 -21.58
CA LEU A 209 9.25 39.14 -20.58
C LEU A 209 8.02 38.79 -19.73
N ILE A 210 7.27 39.80 -19.25
CA ILE A 210 6.03 39.60 -18.50
C ILE A 210 5.01 38.81 -19.31
N LEU A 211 4.76 39.22 -20.55
CA LEU A 211 3.81 38.53 -21.44
C LEU A 211 4.21 37.07 -21.71
N ARG A 212 5.51 36.79 -21.74
CA ARG A 212 6.03 35.43 -21.91
C ARG A 212 5.85 34.60 -20.65
N LEU A 213 6.08 35.17 -19.47
CA LEU A 213 5.90 34.51 -18.17
C LEU A 213 4.43 34.17 -17.90
N ASP A 214 3.51 35.11 -18.14
CA ASP A 214 2.06 34.90 -18.00
C ASP A 214 1.55 33.78 -18.93
N ARG A 215 2.06 33.72 -20.17
CA ARG A 215 1.72 32.63 -21.09
C ARG A 215 2.16 31.24 -20.60
N TYR A 216 3.28 31.14 -19.87
CA TYR A 216 3.72 29.87 -19.30
C TYR A 216 2.86 29.45 -18.11
N GLU A 217 2.36 30.37 -17.29
CA GLU A 217 1.46 30.05 -16.17
C GLU A 217 0.08 29.58 -16.65
N ARG A 218 -0.40 29.99 -17.83
CA ARG A 218 -1.69 29.55 -18.39
C ARG A 218 -1.67 28.21 -19.13
N MET A 219 -0.49 27.69 -19.47
CA MET A 219 -0.36 26.41 -20.20
C MET A 219 -0.21 25.19 -19.27
N PHE A 220 -0.22 25.41 -17.96
CA PHE A 220 -0.23 24.38 -16.92
C PHE A 220 -1.42 24.59 -15.99
#